data_AF-A0AAW5HE16-F1
#
_entry.id   AF-A0AAW5HE16-F1
#
_cell.length_a   1.000
_cell.length_b   1.000
_cell.length_c   1.000
_cell.angle_alpha   90.00
_cell.angle_beta   90.00
_cell.angle_gamma   90.00
#
_symmetry.space_group_name_H-M   'P 1'
#
loop_
_entity.id
_entity.type
_entity.pdbx_description
1 polymer ?
#
loop_
_entity_poly.entity_id
_entity_poly.type
_entity_poly.pdbx_seq_one_letter_code
_entity_poly.pdbx_strand_id
1 'polypeptide(L)' 'FRSYGNENWEFEADGLMHRRFACINDMPIKESERKFHWPLGRRPDDHPGLTELGL' A
#
# COMPACT_ATOMS: atom_id res chain seq x y z
N PHE A 1 -13.15 3.70 2.85
CA PHE A 1 -12.53 2.40 3.22
C PHE A 1 -11.03 2.57 3.30
N ARG A 2 -10.36 1.75 4.10
CA ARG A 2 -8.93 1.50 4.03
C ARG A 2 -8.75 0.04 3.63
N SER A 3 -8.01 -0.18 2.55
CA SER A 3 -7.75 -1.52 2.01
C SER A 3 -6.42 -2.03 2.52
N TYR A 4 -6.40 -3.24 3.05
CA TYR A 4 -5.20 -3.93 3.54
C TYR A 4 -4.87 -5.06 2.58
N GLY A 5 -3.65 -5.05 2.04
CA GLY A 5 -3.25 -5.96 0.99
C GLY A 5 -1.97 -6.70 1.31
N ASN A 6 -1.92 -7.96 0.89
CA ASN A 6 -0.67 -8.69 0.72
C ASN A 6 -0.53 -9.07 -0.74
N GLU A 7 0.64 -8.81 -1.31
CA GLU A 7 0.97 -9.19 -2.67
C GLU A 7 2.25 -10.01 -2.72
N ASN A 8 2.24 -11.03 -3.56
CA ASN A 8 3.37 -11.90 -3.83
C ASN A 8 3.70 -11.77 -5.31
N TRP A 9 4.98 -11.51 -5.57
CA TRP A 9 5.49 -11.23 -6.91
C TRP A 9 6.50 -12.29 -7.31
N GLU A 10 6.42 -12.70 -8.58
CA GLU A 10 7.46 -13.47 -9.25
C GLU A 10 7.97 -12.66 -10.44
N PHE A 11 9.28 -12.65 -10.63
CA PHE A 11 9.97 -11.88 -11.68
C PHE A 11 10.76 -12.82 -12.60
N GLU A 12 10.85 -12.45 -13.87
CA GLU A 12 11.79 -13.04 -14.82
C GLU A 12 13.20 -12.44 -14.68
N ALA A 13 14.16 -13.00 -15.42
CA ALA A 13 15.57 -12.59 -15.40
C ALA A 13 15.82 -11.14 -15.87
N ASP A 14 14.93 -10.56 -16.67
CA ASP A 14 15.00 -9.16 -17.12
C ASP A 14 14.41 -8.16 -16.10
N GLY A 15 13.92 -8.65 -14.97
CA GLY A 15 13.33 -7.85 -13.90
C GLY A 15 11.86 -7.50 -14.11
N LEU A 16 11.21 -7.98 -15.18
CA LEU A 16 9.78 -7.83 -15.38
C LEU A 16 9.01 -8.82 -14.52
N MET A 17 7.90 -8.37 -13.94
CA MET A 17 7.02 -9.21 -13.14
C MET A 17 6.29 -10.21 -14.04
N HIS A 18 6.47 -11.50 -13.79
CA HIS A 18 5.82 -12.59 -14.50
C HIS A 18 4.47 -12.95 -13.87
N ARG A 19 4.43 -13.04 -12.54
CA ARG A 19 3.20 -13.37 -11.79
C ARG A 19 2.98 -12.42 -10.62
N ARG A 20 1.71 -12.10 -10.40
CA ARG A 20 1.25 -11.31 -9.26
C ARG A 20 0.03 -11.95 -8.63
N PHE A 21 0.16 -12.34 -7.38
CA PHE A 21 -0.96 -12.76 -6.55
C PHE A 21 -1.21 -11.71 -5.49
N ALA A 22 -2.41 -11.15 -5.44
CA ALA A 22 -2.76 -10.11 -4.48
C ALA A 22 -4.09 -10.45 -3.82
N CYS A 23 -4.09 -10.46 -2.49
CA CYS A 23 -5.28 -10.54 -1.67
C CYS A 23 -5.44 -9.21 -0.94
N ILE A 24 -6.65 -8.63 -1.01
CA ILE A 24 -6.94 -7.32 -0.44
C ILE A 24 -8.28 -7.40 0.29
N ASN A 25 -8.32 -6.87 1.51
CA ASN A 25 -9.52 -6.79 2.32
C ASN A 25 -9.84 -5.33 2.64
N ASP A 26 -11.11 -4.97 2.51
CA ASP A 26 -11.59 -3.61 2.75
C ASP A 26 -12.15 -3.47 4.16
N MET A 27 -11.69 -2.42 4.86
CA MET A 27 -12.25 -2.01 6.14
C MET A 27 -12.96 -0.65 5.99
N PRO A 28 -14.26 -0.53 6.33
CA PRO A 28 -14.91 0.77 6.40
C PRO A 28 -14.18 1.70 7.37
N ILE A 29 -14.02 2.97 6.99
CA ILE A 29 -13.46 4.01 7.86
C ILE A 29 -14.22 5.33 7.63
N LYS A 30 -14.23 6.20 8.63
CA LYS A 30 -14.62 7.61 8.54
C LYS A 30 -13.50 8.42 7.91
N GLU A 31 -13.84 9.60 7.39
CA GLU A 31 -12.85 10.52 6.82
C GLU A 31 -11.78 10.94 7.85
N SER A 32 -12.18 11.17 9.10
CA SER A 32 -11.27 11.53 10.20
C SER A 32 -10.25 10.45 10.56
N GLU A 33 -10.43 9.21 10.07
CA GLU A 33 -9.53 8.09 10.33
C GLU A 33 -8.48 7.92 9.21
N ARG A 34 -8.45 8.80 8.21
CA ARG A 34 -7.42 8.79 7.16
C ARG A 34 -6.04 9.06 7.79
N LYS A 35 -5.06 8.23 7.43
CA LYS A 35 -3.66 8.36 7.88
C LYS A 35 -2.70 8.83 6.77
N PHE A 36 -3.16 8.89 5.52
CA PHE A 36 -2.35 9.24 4.35
C PHE A 36 -2.75 10.63 3.85
N HIS A 37 -1.90 11.63 4.10
CA HIS A 37 -2.16 13.03 3.79
C HIS A 37 -0.96 13.66 3.08
N TRP A 38 -1.00 13.71 1.76
CA TRP A 38 -0.03 14.41 0.92
C TRP A 38 -0.66 14.72 -0.45
N PRO A 39 -0.09 15.64 -1.26
CA PRO A 39 -0.56 15.88 -2.63
C PRO A 39 -0.54 14.60 -3.47
N LEU A 40 -1.52 14.40 -4.36
CA LEU A 40 -1.61 13.17 -5.16
C LEU A 40 -0.32 12.91 -5.97
N GLY A 41 0.26 11.71 -5.80
CA GLY A 41 1.52 11.32 -6.43
C GLY A 41 2.41 10.53 -5.46
N ARG A 42 3.73 10.69 -5.66
CA ARG A 42 4.77 10.03 -4.84
C ARG A 42 4.59 10.41 -3.36
N ARG A 43 4.62 9.41 -2.48
CA ARG A 43 4.70 9.61 -1.02
C ARG A 43 5.97 10.42 -0.69
N PRO A 44 5.89 11.50 0.12
CA PRO A 44 7.07 12.22 0.60
C PRO A 44 8.04 11.30 1.35
N ASP A 45 9.34 11.60 1.25
CA ASP A 45 10.40 10.76 1.85
C ASP A 45 10.35 10.72 3.38
N ASP A 46 9.88 11.81 3.99
CA ASP A 46 9.75 12.02 5.43
C ASP A 46 8.39 11.59 6.00
N HIS A 47 7.42 11.24 5.16
CA HIS A 47 6.14 10.73 5.63
C HIS A 47 6.32 9.31 6.20
N PRO A 48 5.77 8.98 7.38
CA PRO A 48 5.96 7.67 7.99
C PRO A 48 5.50 6.51 7.11
N GLY A 49 6.22 5.38 7.20
CA GLY A 49 5.90 4.12 6.54
C GLY A 49 4.79 3.33 7.23
N LEU A 50 4.48 2.12 6.73
CA LEU A 50 3.39 1.29 7.26
C LEU A 50 3.56 0.95 8.75
N THR A 51 4.75 0.46 9.14
CA THR A 51 5.06 0.08 10.52
C THR A 51 5.00 1.28 11.48
N GLU A 52 5.53 2.43 11.07
CA GLU A 52 5.53 3.66 11.87
C GLU A 52 4.13 4.23 12.08
N LEU A 53 3.21 3.96 11.14
CA LEU A 53 1.79 4.28 11.27
C LEU A 53 1.01 3.30 12.16
N GLY A 54 1.64 2.23 12.65
CA GLY A 54 0.99 1.17 13.42
C GLY A 54 -0.17 0.54 12.65
N LEU A 55 0.05 0.24 11.37
CA LEU A 55 -0.91 -0.41 10.47
C LEU A 55 -0.53 -1.86 10.18
#